data_AF-A0A7C8V7C9-F1
#
_entry.id   AF-A0A7C8V7C9-F1
#
_cell.length_a   1.000
_cell.length_b   1.000
_cell.length_c   1.000
_cell.angle_alpha   90.00
_cell.angle_beta   90.00
_cell.angle_gamma   90.00
#
_symmetry.space_group_name_H-M   'P 1'
#
loop_
_entity.id
_entity.type
_entity.pdbx_description
1 polymer ?
#
loop_
_entity_poly.entity_id
_entity_poly.type
_entity_poly.pdbx_seq_one_letter_code
_entity_poly.pdbx_strand_id
1 'polypeptide(L)'
;MKTTAGFDLVPKLSCTSPEDQKSWNTFISQIRTQYPSNPNVQFKENYILFKHFEAEEHHPMLPYIGHKFLRFSSSINPNPGDNSILNSDFLSVLHTVCGIAKNIFGKKFRWWRDDLKEDGEGFYGWQEVWESWASYDMPNDPTPSPPPNINPLASPLFKVQIIPSKGRGLIATVNIPTGTRILTESPLFTIPSPPIPSLETSISKTLKPLSKEKQSAYHSLHNNYQSPSSTSKIKTPPLSGIFKTNAIPCGYNSSIAGIYLTICLINHSCIPNTYHNWNENLEQETIHAIRPINAGEEITISYISESMSNPRRKRLQECFGFDCQCQLCTSDPKQLESSDERRQRILELNESIMSNVTASYSTTTIDSTPIDCLKDCRRLIGLLGQEYDGSAVNFEGGAYYDAFRVCIRQGDQARAKVMVGRAYEMRVLCEGEDSESSRDLKRLVMNPTVHKMYGLSMKWRSEVEDVPEGLEGEEFEKWLWREG
;
A
#
# COMPACT_ATOMS: atom_id res chain seq x y z
N MET A 1 15.14 -27.27 -19.25
CA MET A 1 14.13 -26.24 -18.91
C MET A 1 14.49 -24.99 -19.70
N LYS A 2 13.52 -24.36 -20.36
CA LYS A 2 13.72 -23.01 -20.92
C LYS A 2 13.68 -22.04 -19.73
N THR A 3 14.70 -21.20 -19.59
CA THR A 3 14.76 -20.15 -18.56
C THR A 3 14.22 -18.87 -19.19
N THR A 4 13.44 -18.03 -18.51
CA THR A 4 13.10 -16.69 -19.04
C THR A 4 13.99 -15.63 -18.42
N ALA A 5 14.38 -14.64 -19.21
CA ALA A 5 15.15 -13.49 -18.75
C ALA A 5 14.61 -12.19 -19.35
N GLY A 6 14.70 -11.10 -18.60
CA GLY A 6 14.19 -9.83 -19.06
C GLY A 6 14.34 -8.70 -18.05
N PHE A 7 13.63 -7.61 -18.33
CA PHE A 7 13.49 -6.52 -17.39
C PHE A 7 12.06 -6.00 -17.35
N ASP A 8 11.74 -5.45 -16.19
CA ASP A 8 10.52 -4.71 -15.91
C ASP A 8 10.87 -3.26 -15.54
N LEU A 9 9.92 -2.34 -15.71
CA LEU A 9 10.03 -0.97 -15.19
C LEU A 9 9.15 -0.80 -13.95
N VAL A 10 9.79 -0.61 -12.79
CA VAL A 10 9.13 -0.53 -11.48
C VAL A 10 9.57 0.73 -10.72
N PRO A 11 8.66 1.69 -10.46
CA PRO A 11 7.25 1.69 -10.85
C PRO A 11 7.04 1.85 -12.37
N LYS A 12 5.84 1.46 -12.84
CA LYS A 12 5.44 1.63 -14.25
C LYS A 12 5.53 3.11 -14.65
N LEU A 13 5.76 3.37 -15.93
CA LEU A 13 5.79 4.74 -16.43
C LEU A 13 4.40 5.37 -16.34
N SER A 14 4.36 6.62 -15.85
CA SER A 14 3.11 7.36 -15.74
C SER A 14 2.72 7.98 -17.08
N CYS A 15 1.43 7.87 -17.44
CA CYS A 15 0.89 8.54 -18.62
C CYS A 15 0.83 10.08 -18.45
N THR A 16 0.86 10.58 -17.22
CA THR A 16 0.76 12.02 -16.89
C THR A 16 2.10 12.67 -16.60
N SER A 17 3.19 11.89 -16.47
CA SER A 17 4.53 12.42 -16.19
C SER A 17 5.25 12.81 -17.48
N PRO A 18 5.56 14.11 -17.70
CA PRO A 18 6.33 14.55 -18.87
C PRO A 18 7.75 13.97 -18.87
N GLU A 19 8.33 13.71 -17.70
CA GLU A 19 9.65 13.11 -17.55
C GLU A 19 9.66 11.64 -18.00
N ASP A 20 8.64 10.87 -17.63
CA ASP A 20 8.49 9.47 -18.07
C ASP A 20 8.25 9.40 -19.57
N GLN A 21 7.39 10.27 -20.12
CA GLN A 21 7.16 10.37 -21.56
C GLN A 21 8.45 10.72 -22.32
N LYS A 22 9.22 11.71 -21.83
CA LYS A 22 10.50 12.09 -22.42
C LYS A 22 11.52 10.95 -22.36
N SER A 23 11.61 10.27 -21.22
CA SER A 23 12.53 9.15 -21.02
C SER A 23 12.18 7.98 -21.93
N TRP A 24 10.89 7.64 -22.05
CA TRP A 24 10.42 6.61 -22.97
C TRP A 24 10.67 6.95 -24.45
N ASN A 25 10.37 8.19 -24.86
CA ASN A 25 10.65 8.63 -26.23
C ASN A 25 12.14 8.58 -26.54
N THR A 26 12.99 8.93 -25.57
CA THR A 26 14.46 8.81 -25.69
C THR A 26 14.86 7.34 -25.85
N PHE A 27 14.28 6.43 -25.05
CA PHE A 27 14.51 4.99 -25.14
C PHE A 27 14.13 4.44 -26.52
N ILE A 28 12.91 4.67 -26.98
CA ILE A 28 12.45 4.25 -28.31
C ILE A 28 13.32 4.83 -29.43
N SER A 29 13.75 6.08 -29.32
CA SER A 29 14.66 6.70 -30.29
C SER A 29 16.02 5.99 -30.34
N GLN A 30 16.59 5.61 -29.19
CA GLN A 30 17.86 4.88 -29.16
C GLN A 30 17.71 3.47 -29.74
N ILE A 31 16.58 2.79 -29.48
CA ILE A 31 16.27 1.49 -30.10
C ILE A 31 16.19 1.60 -31.64
N ARG A 32 15.54 2.64 -32.16
CA ARG A 32 15.48 2.91 -33.62
C ARG A 32 16.86 3.13 -34.23
N THR A 33 17.71 3.90 -33.55
CA THR A 33 19.09 4.15 -34.00
C THR A 33 19.96 2.89 -33.94
N GLN A 34 19.74 2.03 -32.95
CA GLN A 34 20.51 0.81 -32.76
C GLN A 34 20.16 -0.28 -33.79
N TYR A 35 18.89 -0.34 -34.23
CA TYR A 35 18.39 -1.39 -35.13
C TYR A 35 17.70 -0.85 -36.39
N PRO A 36 18.39 -0.05 -37.23
CA PRO A 36 17.75 0.57 -38.40
C PRO A 36 17.34 -0.45 -39.47
N SER A 37 18.04 -1.58 -39.57
CA SER A 37 17.84 -2.61 -40.61
C SER A 37 18.00 -4.04 -40.08
N ASN A 38 17.78 -4.28 -38.78
CA ASN A 38 17.92 -5.62 -38.21
C ASN A 38 16.71 -6.50 -38.62
N PRO A 39 16.89 -7.67 -39.26
CA PRO A 39 15.79 -8.50 -39.74
C PRO A 39 14.89 -9.07 -38.63
N ASN A 40 15.42 -9.14 -37.40
CA ASN A 40 14.73 -9.63 -36.22
C ASN A 40 14.02 -8.53 -35.43
N VAL A 41 14.16 -7.25 -35.82
CA VAL A 41 13.49 -6.12 -35.17
C VAL A 41 12.53 -5.49 -36.16
N GLN A 42 11.23 -5.63 -35.92
CA GLN A 42 10.18 -5.10 -36.80
C GLN A 42 9.48 -3.92 -36.14
N PHE A 43 9.51 -2.77 -36.80
CA PHE A 43 8.74 -1.59 -36.40
C PHE A 43 7.31 -1.75 -36.94
N LYS A 44 6.38 -2.13 -36.08
CA LYS A 44 4.94 -2.20 -36.38
C LYS A 44 4.32 -0.81 -36.21
N GLU A 45 3.01 -0.72 -36.43
CA GLU A 45 2.28 0.54 -36.30
C GLU A 45 2.32 1.10 -34.87
N ASN A 46 2.15 0.25 -33.85
CA ASN A 46 2.00 0.67 -32.46
C ASN A 46 3.14 0.24 -31.52
N TYR A 47 4.01 -0.65 -31.97
CA TYR A 47 5.09 -1.22 -31.15
C TYR A 47 6.27 -1.71 -32.01
N ILE A 48 7.36 -2.05 -31.36
CA ILE A 48 8.52 -2.72 -31.94
C ILE A 48 8.47 -4.18 -31.51
N LEU A 49 8.50 -5.09 -32.48
CA LEU A 49 8.50 -6.54 -32.27
C LEU A 49 9.92 -7.10 -32.43
N PHE A 50 10.38 -7.90 -31.48
CA PHE A 50 11.70 -8.53 -31.49
C PHE A 50 11.55 -10.04 -31.69
N LYS A 51 11.77 -10.51 -32.92
CA LYS A 51 11.66 -11.92 -33.29
C LYS A 51 12.86 -12.71 -32.76
N HIS A 52 12.60 -13.66 -31.86
CA HIS A 52 13.64 -14.50 -31.27
C HIS A 52 13.69 -15.91 -31.90
N PHE A 53 12.56 -16.64 -31.99
CA PHE A 53 12.46 -17.97 -32.60
C PHE A 53 11.11 -18.18 -33.30
N GLU A 54 11.09 -18.86 -34.45
CA GLU A 54 9.85 -19.11 -35.22
C GLU A 54 8.77 -19.91 -34.47
N ALA A 55 9.11 -20.60 -33.38
CA ALA A 55 8.22 -21.48 -32.60
C ALA A 55 7.93 -20.98 -31.17
N GLU A 56 8.21 -19.72 -30.83
CA GLU A 56 7.80 -19.14 -29.55
C GLU A 56 6.34 -18.68 -29.59
N GLU A 57 5.59 -18.94 -28.51
CA GLU A 57 4.20 -18.50 -28.39
C GLU A 57 4.07 -16.97 -28.36
N HIS A 58 5.11 -16.26 -27.87
CA HIS A 58 5.13 -14.80 -27.79
C HIS A 58 6.55 -14.24 -27.98
N HIS A 59 6.64 -13.10 -28.65
CA HIS A 59 7.89 -12.37 -28.86
C HIS A 59 7.94 -11.11 -27.98
N PRO A 60 9.13 -10.71 -27.50
CA PRO A 60 9.29 -9.45 -26.79
C PRO A 60 8.86 -8.25 -27.64
N MET A 61 8.17 -7.31 -26.99
CA MET A 61 7.59 -6.13 -27.63
C MET A 61 7.92 -4.85 -26.85
N LEU A 62 8.06 -3.73 -27.55
CA LEU A 62 8.17 -2.39 -26.96
C LEU A 62 7.09 -1.47 -27.57
N PRO A 63 6.10 -0.99 -26.79
CA PRO A 63 5.10 -0.08 -27.30
C PRO A 63 5.69 1.31 -27.57
N TYR A 64 5.16 2.04 -28.55
CA TYR A 64 5.50 3.46 -28.69
C TYR A 64 4.93 4.31 -27.55
N ILE A 65 3.89 3.83 -26.87
CA ILE A 65 3.26 4.45 -25.72
C ILE A 65 3.86 3.87 -24.42
N GLY A 66 4.72 4.64 -23.75
CA GLY A 66 5.55 4.11 -22.65
C GLY A 66 4.82 3.63 -21.41
N HIS A 67 3.71 4.26 -21.04
CA HIS A 67 2.93 3.81 -19.87
C HIS A 67 2.20 2.48 -20.09
N LYS A 68 2.12 1.99 -21.33
CA LYS A 68 1.63 0.64 -21.64
C LYS A 68 2.70 -0.42 -21.42
N PHE A 69 3.98 -0.05 -21.32
CA PHE A 69 5.07 -1.02 -21.14
C PHE A 69 5.14 -1.52 -19.69
N LEU A 70 5.20 -2.84 -19.53
CA LEU A 70 5.48 -3.48 -18.24
C LEU A 70 6.76 -4.30 -18.29
N ARG A 71 6.92 -5.14 -19.33
CA ARG A 71 7.96 -6.16 -19.42
C ARG A 71 8.54 -6.30 -20.82
N PHE A 72 9.85 -6.51 -20.87
CA PHE A 72 10.58 -7.01 -22.02
C PHE A 72 11.34 -8.28 -21.63
N SER A 73 10.97 -9.43 -22.18
CA SER A 73 11.56 -10.72 -21.80
C SER A 73 11.49 -11.76 -22.91
N SER A 74 12.37 -12.75 -22.87
CA SER A 74 12.34 -13.93 -23.76
C SER A 74 12.89 -15.17 -23.06
N SER A 75 12.55 -16.34 -23.60
CA SER A 75 13.18 -17.60 -23.21
C SER A 75 14.66 -17.62 -23.65
N ILE A 76 15.55 -18.04 -22.75
CA ILE A 76 16.98 -18.26 -22.95
C ILE A 76 17.32 -19.74 -22.65
N ASN A 77 18.32 -20.31 -23.34
CA ASN A 77 18.76 -21.69 -23.13
C ASN A 77 19.89 -21.75 -22.07
N PRO A 78 19.75 -22.48 -20.96
CA PRO A 78 20.67 -22.39 -19.82
C PRO A 78 21.96 -23.22 -19.88
N ASN A 79 22.23 -24.01 -20.95
CA ASN A 79 23.39 -24.92 -20.97
C ASN A 79 24.71 -24.21 -21.40
N PRO A 80 25.74 -24.09 -20.52
CA PRO A 80 27.00 -23.40 -20.85
C PRO A 80 27.98 -24.24 -21.69
N GLY A 81 27.66 -25.51 -21.96
CA GLY A 81 28.55 -26.47 -22.64
C GLY A 81 28.12 -26.90 -24.04
N ASP A 82 26.98 -26.38 -24.54
CA ASP A 82 26.50 -26.69 -25.88
C ASP A 82 26.75 -25.50 -26.81
N ASN A 83 27.91 -25.51 -27.46
CA ASN A 83 28.31 -24.50 -28.46
C ASN A 83 27.44 -24.53 -29.73
N SER A 84 26.39 -25.37 -29.81
CA SER A 84 25.55 -25.48 -31.00
C SER A 84 24.42 -24.45 -31.08
N ILE A 85 24.17 -23.64 -30.03
CA ILE A 85 23.23 -22.49 -30.09
C ILE A 85 23.77 -21.27 -29.33
N LEU A 86 25.07 -21.00 -29.44
CA LEU A 86 25.59 -19.64 -29.34
C LEU A 86 25.31 -18.87 -30.65
N ASN A 87 24.03 -18.83 -31.07
CA ASN A 87 23.52 -17.91 -32.11
C ASN A 87 22.98 -16.64 -31.41
N SER A 88 23.80 -15.93 -30.64
CA SER A 88 24.64 -14.77 -31.03
C SER A 88 23.89 -13.45 -31.33
N ASP A 89 22.67 -13.45 -31.85
CA ASP A 89 21.99 -12.19 -32.20
C ASP A 89 20.96 -11.74 -31.17
N PHE A 90 20.10 -12.62 -30.67
CA PHE A 90 19.03 -12.18 -29.78
C PHE A 90 19.50 -11.95 -28.34
N LEU A 91 20.42 -12.74 -27.79
CA LEU A 91 21.02 -12.42 -26.50
C LEU A 91 21.72 -11.06 -26.57
N SER A 92 22.42 -10.77 -27.67
CA SER A 92 22.99 -9.44 -27.93
C SER A 92 21.91 -8.35 -27.95
N VAL A 93 20.76 -8.61 -28.60
CA VAL A 93 19.59 -7.72 -28.57
C VAL A 93 19.06 -7.51 -27.16
N LEU A 94 18.77 -8.58 -26.41
CA LEU A 94 18.29 -8.52 -25.03
C LEU A 94 19.24 -7.71 -24.16
N HIS A 95 20.54 -8.00 -24.19
CA HIS A 95 21.56 -7.27 -23.43
C HIS A 95 21.63 -5.80 -23.84
N THR A 96 21.55 -5.49 -25.13
CA THR A 96 21.60 -4.12 -25.65
C THR A 96 20.37 -3.32 -25.24
N VAL A 97 19.17 -3.88 -25.45
CA VAL A 97 17.89 -3.26 -25.04
C VAL A 97 17.89 -3.02 -23.53
N CYS A 98 18.32 -4.00 -22.73
CA CYS A 98 18.44 -3.87 -21.28
C CYS A 98 19.47 -2.83 -20.86
N GLY A 99 20.62 -2.75 -21.54
CA GLY A 99 21.65 -1.75 -21.27
C GLY A 99 21.15 -0.33 -21.52
N ILE A 100 20.46 -0.11 -22.64
CA ILE A 100 19.82 1.17 -22.97
C ILE A 100 18.75 1.50 -21.92
N ALA A 101 17.88 0.55 -21.58
CA ALA A 101 16.83 0.73 -20.58
C ALA A 101 17.41 1.06 -19.19
N LYS A 102 18.42 0.32 -18.74
CA LYS A 102 19.11 0.57 -17.46
C LYS A 102 19.71 1.97 -17.38
N ASN A 103 20.33 2.44 -18.46
CA ASN A 103 20.93 3.77 -18.51
C ASN A 103 19.91 4.90 -18.46
N ILE A 104 18.74 4.72 -19.09
CA ILE A 104 17.70 5.75 -19.17
C ILE A 104 16.82 5.75 -17.91
N PHE A 105 16.41 4.58 -17.44
CA PHE A 105 15.41 4.45 -16.37
C PHE A 105 16.03 4.26 -14.98
N GLY A 106 17.33 3.99 -14.89
CA GLY A 106 18.08 3.95 -13.64
C GLY A 106 17.42 3.06 -12.59
N LYS A 107 16.94 3.67 -11.49
CA LYS A 107 16.30 2.96 -10.37
C LYS A 107 14.98 2.27 -10.74
N LYS A 108 14.30 2.71 -11.81
CA LYS A 108 13.07 2.06 -12.29
C LYS A 108 13.36 0.75 -13.02
N PHE A 109 14.57 0.54 -13.53
CA PHE A 109 14.94 -0.68 -14.24
C PHE A 109 15.13 -1.86 -13.28
N ARG A 110 14.43 -2.97 -13.50
CA ARG A 110 14.54 -4.21 -12.73
C ARG A 110 14.83 -5.39 -13.65
N TRP A 111 16.06 -5.89 -13.63
CA TRP A 111 16.46 -7.11 -14.33
C TRP A 111 16.05 -8.34 -13.53
N TRP A 112 15.67 -9.42 -14.21
CA TRP A 112 15.26 -10.67 -13.57
C TRP A 112 15.54 -11.89 -14.47
N ARG A 113 15.60 -13.07 -13.83
CA ARG A 113 15.77 -14.38 -14.47
C ARG A 113 15.11 -15.47 -13.64
N ASP A 114 14.25 -16.28 -14.25
CA ASP A 114 13.45 -17.30 -13.55
C ASP A 114 14.29 -18.39 -12.86
N ASP A 115 15.54 -18.62 -13.30
CA ASP A 115 16.43 -19.63 -12.72
C ASP A 115 17.30 -19.14 -11.57
N LEU A 116 17.36 -17.83 -11.32
CA LEU A 116 18.17 -17.24 -10.25
C LEU A 116 17.29 -16.94 -9.03
N LYS A 117 17.38 -17.80 -8.01
CA LYS A 117 16.64 -17.69 -6.73
C LYS A 117 16.89 -16.39 -5.95
N GLU A 118 17.91 -15.61 -6.31
CA GLU A 118 18.30 -14.37 -5.63
C GLU A 118 17.68 -13.11 -6.29
N ASP A 119 17.37 -13.14 -7.59
CA ASP A 119 16.83 -11.99 -8.34
C ASP A 119 15.31 -12.11 -8.64
N GLY A 120 14.72 -13.31 -8.43
CA GLY A 120 13.28 -13.57 -8.54
C GLY A 120 12.73 -13.72 -9.96
N GLU A 121 11.48 -14.17 -10.06
CA GLU A 121 10.65 -14.06 -11.27
C GLU A 121 10.33 -12.57 -11.52
N GLY A 122 10.05 -12.18 -12.77
CA GLY A 122 9.79 -10.76 -13.07
C GLY A 122 8.65 -10.16 -12.23
N PHE A 123 8.74 -8.86 -11.93
CA PHE A 123 7.87 -8.12 -11.01
C PHE A 123 6.37 -8.19 -11.34
N TYR A 124 6.01 -8.12 -12.62
CA TYR A 124 4.62 -8.23 -13.11
C TYR A 124 4.18 -9.68 -13.33
N GLY A 125 2.92 -9.99 -13.01
CA GLY A 125 2.34 -11.31 -13.32
C GLY A 125 2.15 -11.49 -14.82
N TRP A 126 2.26 -12.72 -15.34
CA TRP A 126 2.11 -13.00 -16.77
C TRP A 126 0.77 -12.54 -17.36
N GLN A 127 -0.32 -12.62 -16.59
CA GLN A 127 -1.61 -12.09 -17.01
C GLN A 127 -1.56 -10.58 -17.28
N GLU A 128 -0.97 -9.80 -16.37
CA GLU A 128 -0.83 -8.34 -16.54
C GLU A 128 0.05 -7.99 -17.75
N VAL A 129 1.09 -8.80 -17.98
CA VAL A 129 1.98 -8.66 -19.14
C VAL A 129 1.23 -8.95 -20.44
N TRP A 130 0.39 -9.99 -20.48
CA TRP A 130 -0.43 -10.30 -21.64
C TRP A 130 -1.49 -9.24 -21.91
N GLU A 131 -2.17 -8.74 -20.87
CA GLU A 131 -3.11 -7.63 -20.98
C GLU A 131 -2.42 -6.35 -21.48
N SER A 132 -1.22 -6.07 -20.97
CA SER A 132 -0.35 -4.98 -21.47
C SER A 132 -0.04 -5.16 -22.95
N TRP A 133 0.44 -6.33 -23.38
CA TRP A 133 0.79 -6.57 -24.79
C TRP A 133 -0.43 -6.48 -25.70
N ALA A 134 -1.57 -7.04 -25.28
CA ALA A 134 -2.83 -6.95 -26.02
C ALA A 134 -3.29 -5.49 -26.19
N SER A 135 -2.99 -4.61 -25.22
CA SER A 135 -3.34 -3.19 -25.29
C SER A 135 -2.58 -2.41 -26.37
N TYR A 136 -1.51 -2.95 -26.97
CA TYR A 136 -0.68 -2.19 -27.92
C TYR A 136 -1.39 -1.93 -29.24
N ASP A 137 -2.22 -2.86 -29.71
CA ASP A 137 -3.01 -2.73 -30.94
C ASP A 137 -4.38 -2.06 -30.73
N MET A 138 -4.74 -1.78 -29.49
CA MET A 138 -5.96 -1.03 -29.18
C MET A 138 -5.71 0.47 -29.44
N PRO A 139 -6.60 1.16 -30.19
CA PRO A 139 -6.57 2.62 -30.29
C PRO A 139 -6.57 3.20 -28.88
N ASN A 140 -5.91 4.34 -28.66
CA ASN A 140 -5.81 4.99 -27.35
C ASN A 140 -7.06 4.70 -26.53
N ASP A 141 -6.92 3.95 -25.45
CA ASP A 141 -7.93 4.01 -24.40
C ASP A 141 -8.13 5.50 -24.15
N PRO A 142 -9.40 5.98 -24.08
CA PRO A 142 -9.64 7.31 -23.57
C PRO A 142 -8.80 7.39 -22.30
N THR A 143 -7.87 8.35 -22.26
CA THR A 143 -6.97 8.65 -21.14
C THR A 143 -7.49 7.97 -19.89
N PRO A 144 -6.77 7.02 -19.24
CA PRO A 144 -7.29 6.39 -18.04
C PRO A 144 -7.80 7.53 -17.21
N SER A 145 -9.14 7.57 -17.05
CA SER A 145 -9.78 8.75 -16.49
C SER A 145 -8.99 9.04 -15.23
N PRO A 146 -8.59 10.31 -14.98
CA PRO A 146 -8.07 10.67 -13.67
C PRO A 146 -9.02 9.98 -12.68
N PRO A 147 -8.53 9.24 -11.66
CA PRO A 147 -9.39 8.49 -10.75
C PRO A 147 -10.56 9.40 -10.44
N PRO A 148 -11.79 8.95 -10.77
CA PRO A 148 -12.83 9.76 -11.40
C PRO A 148 -12.62 11.22 -11.05
N ASN A 149 -12.13 12.03 -12.00
CA ASN A 149 -12.19 13.47 -11.81
C ASN A 149 -13.65 13.72 -11.51
N ILE A 150 -13.93 13.97 -10.23
CA ILE A 150 -15.28 14.08 -9.69
C ILE A 150 -15.93 15.03 -10.66
N ASN A 151 -16.91 14.50 -11.38
CA ASN A 151 -17.65 15.18 -12.41
C ASN A 151 -17.72 16.67 -12.00
N PRO A 152 -17.29 17.66 -12.78
CA PRO A 152 -17.41 19.06 -12.34
C PRO A 152 -18.86 19.47 -12.03
N LEU A 153 -19.81 18.59 -12.38
CA LEU A 153 -21.23 18.60 -12.09
C LEU A 153 -21.68 17.70 -10.91
N ALA A 154 -20.82 16.82 -10.38
CA ALA A 154 -21.05 16.09 -9.14
C ALA A 154 -20.58 16.97 -7.97
N SER A 155 -21.46 17.16 -6.99
CA SER A 155 -21.11 17.89 -5.78
C SER A 155 -19.82 17.33 -5.16
N PRO A 156 -18.88 18.18 -4.73
CA PRO A 156 -17.61 17.73 -4.17
C PRO A 156 -17.88 16.85 -2.95
N LEU A 157 -17.23 15.67 -2.83
CA LEU A 157 -17.53 14.70 -1.77
C LEU A 157 -17.50 15.29 -0.35
N PHE A 158 -16.68 16.31 -0.14
CA PHE A 158 -16.57 17.03 1.12
C PHE A 158 -16.41 18.54 0.90
N LYS A 159 -16.60 19.30 1.98
CA LYS A 159 -16.27 20.72 2.08
C LYS A 159 -15.45 20.97 3.35
N VAL A 160 -14.58 21.96 3.33
CA VAL A 160 -13.89 22.44 4.53
C VAL A 160 -14.81 23.39 5.28
N GLN A 161 -14.97 23.17 6.58
CA GLN A 161 -15.80 24.01 7.45
C GLN A 161 -15.10 24.27 8.78
N ILE A 162 -15.43 25.40 9.43
CA ILE A 162 -15.06 25.63 10.83
C ILE A 162 -16.01 24.81 11.70
N ILE A 163 -15.44 23.92 12.51
CA ILE A 163 -16.14 23.07 13.45
C ILE A 163 -15.90 23.65 14.85
N PRO A 164 -16.98 23.94 15.62
CA PRO A 164 -16.86 24.42 16.99
C PRO A 164 -15.90 23.54 17.80
N SER A 165 -15.03 24.17 18.60
CA SER A 165 -13.96 23.55 19.41
C SER A 165 -12.90 22.69 18.70
N LYS A 166 -13.03 22.39 17.41
CA LYS A 166 -12.06 21.59 16.63
C LYS A 166 -11.29 22.39 15.57
N GLY A 167 -11.66 23.65 15.33
CA GLY A 167 -10.99 24.47 14.31
C GLY A 167 -11.55 24.19 12.93
N ARG A 168 -10.72 23.83 11.95
CA ARG A 168 -11.20 23.45 10.60
C ARG A 168 -11.36 21.93 10.52
N GLY A 169 -12.27 21.47 9.69
CA GLY A 169 -12.49 20.05 9.42
C GLY A 169 -13.15 19.81 8.07
N LEU A 170 -13.16 18.54 7.63
CA LEU A 170 -13.83 18.12 6.41
C LEU A 170 -15.21 17.57 6.77
N ILE A 171 -16.25 18.07 6.10
CA ILE A 171 -17.64 17.61 6.24
C ILE A 171 -18.07 16.98 4.92
N ALA A 172 -18.59 15.76 4.95
CA ALA A 172 -19.14 15.09 3.77
C ALA A 172 -20.35 15.89 3.24
N THR A 173 -20.45 16.09 1.92
CA THR A 173 -21.60 16.78 1.31
C THR A 173 -22.63 15.81 0.74
N VAL A 174 -22.23 14.56 0.56
CA VAL A 174 -23.02 13.44 0.05
C VAL A 174 -22.79 12.22 0.92
N ASN A 175 -23.63 11.19 0.78
CA ASN A 175 -23.34 9.90 1.40
C ASN A 175 -22.15 9.25 0.67
N ILE A 176 -21.14 8.81 1.42
CA ILE A 176 -19.91 8.22 0.91
C ILE A 176 -19.91 6.72 1.28
N PRO A 177 -19.91 5.81 0.30
CA PRO A 177 -19.80 4.37 0.55
C PRO A 177 -18.43 3.96 1.11
N THR A 178 -18.38 2.87 1.88
CA THR A 178 -17.14 2.20 2.28
C THR A 178 -16.25 1.88 1.08
N GLY A 179 -14.94 1.99 1.23
CA GLY A 179 -13.94 1.77 0.18
C GLY A 179 -13.72 2.96 -0.75
N THR A 180 -14.55 4.02 -0.67
CA THR A 180 -14.38 5.21 -1.52
C THR A 180 -13.08 5.94 -1.16
N ARG A 181 -12.22 6.15 -2.15
CA ARG A 181 -11.08 7.08 -2.07
C ARG A 181 -11.60 8.52 -2.07
N ILE A 182 -11.65 9.15 -0.91
CA ILE A 182 -12.19 10.50 -0.71
C ILE A 182 -11.20 11.57 -1.17
N LEU A 183 -9.92 11.38 -0.86
CA LEU A 183 -8.87 12.36 -1.10
C LEU A 183 -7.56 11.66 -1.47
N THR A 184 -6.81 12.31 -2.35
CA THR A 184 -5.43 11.97 -2.70
C THR A 184 -4.65 13.26 -2.80
N GLU A 185 -3.60 13.41 -1.99
CA GLU A 185 -2.86 14.66 -1.88
C GLU A 185 -1.35 14.41 -1.92
N SER A 186 -0.65 15.09 -2.83
CA SER A 186 0.81 15.18 -2.79
C SER A 186 1.25 16.05 -1.61
N PRO A 187 2.37 15.72 -0.95
CA PRO A 187 2.90 16.57 0.10
C PRO A 187 3.25 17.95 -0.46
N LEU A 188 2.91 19.00 0.27
CA LEU A 188 3.41 20.36 0.04
C LEU A 188 4.94 20.36 0.01
N PHE A 189 5.53 19.64 0.96
CA PHE A 189 6.94 19.28 1.01
C PHE A 189 7.14 18.10 1.99
N THR A 190 8.29 17.43 1.88
CA THR A 190 8.72 16.37 2.79
C THR A 190 10.02 16.72 3.50
N ILE A 191 10.24 16.16 4.69
CA ILE A 191 11.46 16.32 5.48
C ILE A 191 11.85 14.95 6.07
N PRO A 192 13.14 14.56 6.02
CA PRO A 192 13.65 13.40 6.76
C PRO A 192 13.53 13.57 8.30
N SER A 193 13.11 12.53 8.98
CA SER A 193 13.00 12.32 10.43
C SER A 193 14.10 11.32 10.86
N PRO A 194 14.95 11.60 11.87
CA PRO A 194 14.57 11.99 13.24
C PRO A 194 15.05 13.43 13.60
N PRO A 195 14.88 13.95 14.84
CA PRO A 195 14.86 15.40 15.10
C PRO A 195 16.21 16.01 14.78
N ILE A 196 16.24 16.83 13.72
CA ILE A 196 17.44 17.56 13.37
C ILE A 196 17.53 18.76 14.33
N PRO A 197 18.69 19.02 14.96
CA PRO A 197 18.96 20.28 15.67
C PRO A 197 18.69 21.55 14.83
N SER A 198 18.46 21.37 13.53
CA SER A 198 18.15 22.38 12.53
C SER A 198 16.82 22.17 11.80
N LEU A 199 15.82 21.46 12.38
CA LEU A 199 14.51 21.24 11.76
C LEU A 199 13.85 22.55 11.27
N GLU A 200 13.91 23.60 12.10
CA GLU A 200 13.41 24.93 11.73
C GLU A 200 14.07 25.46 10.45
N THR A 201 15.40 25.33 10.37
CA THR A 201 16.19 25.76 9.21
C THR A 201 15.86 24.93 7.97
N SER A 202 15.69 23.61 8.12
CA SER A 202 15.31 22.74 7.02
C SER A 202 13.93 23.09 6.47
N ILE A 203 12.93 23.27 7.35
CA ILE A 203 11.59 23.70 6.94
C ILE A 203 11.66 25.07 6.26
N SER A 204 12.38 26.04 6.85
CA SER A 204 12.54 27.38 6.29
C SER A 204 13.15 27.34 4.88
N LYS A 205 14.20 26.54 4.67
CA LYS A 205 14.84 26.36 3.35
C LYS A 205 13.89 25.75 2.33
N THR A 206 13.07 24.78 2.73
CA THR A 206 12.11 24.11 1.84
C THR A 206 10.86 24.96 1.56
N LEU A 207 10.42 25.76 2.53
CA LEU A 207 9.22 26.59 2.44
C LEU A 207 9.47 27.89 1.67
N LYS A 208 10.65 28.50 1.81
CA LYS A 208 11.03 29.78 1.17
C LYS A 208 10.85 29.83 -0.36
N PRO A 209 11.19 28.79 -1.14
CA PRO A 209 10.99 28.80 -2.60
C PRO A 209 9.53 28.58 -3.04
N LEU A 210 8.63 28.16 -2.15
CA LEU A 210 7.21 27.96 -2.49
C LEU A 210 6.49 29.30 -2.72
N SER A 211 5.32 29.28 -3.37
CA SER A 211 4.52 30.50 -3.59
C SER A 211 4.03 31.10 -2.27
N LYS A 212 3.64 32.38 -2.27
CA LYS A 212 3.17 33.06 -1.04
C LYS A 212 1.88 32.45 -0.49
N GLU A 213 1.03 31.94 -1.37
CA GLU A 213 -0.19 31.22 -1.03
C GLU A 213 0.14 29.93 -0.29
N LYS A 214 1.11 29.15 -0.81
CA LYS A 214 1.59 27.91 -0.18
C LYS A 214 2.27 28.16 1.16
N GLN A 215 3.10 29.21 1.25
CA GLN A 215 3.72 29.64 2.51
C GLN A 215 2.65 30.01 3.54
N SER A 216 1.68 30.84 3.16
CA SER A 216 0.59 31.26 4.02
C SER A 216 -0.27 30.08 4.47
N ALA A 217 -0.57 29.14 3.57
CA ALA A 217 -1.31 27.92 3.89
C ALA A 217 -0.60 27.07 4.96
N TYR A 218 0.72 26.86 4.83
CA TYR A 218 1.52 26.20 5.86
C TYR A 218 1.45 26.92 7.22
N HIS A 219 1.62 28.25 7.22
CA HIS A 219 1.54 29.06 8.44
C HIS A 219 0.16 29.07 9.10
N SER A 220 -0.90 28.72 8.34
CA SER A 220 -2.28 28.61 8.85
C SER A 220 -2.59 27.26 9.51
N LEU A 221 -1.70 26.28 9.40
CA LEU A 221 -1.87 24.97 10.04
C LEU A 221 -1.73 25.11 11.56
N HIS A 222 -2.38 24.17 12.28
CA HIS A 222 -2.39 24.18 13.74
C HIS A 222 -0.98 24.07 14.32
N ASN A 223 -0.71 24.76 15.42
CA ASN A 223 0.57 24.68 16.11
C ASN A 223 0.35 24.52 17.60
N ASN A 224 0.47 23.27 18.06
CA ASN A 224 0.29 22.94 19.48
C ASN A 224 1.39 23.54 20.39
N TYR A 225 2.50 24.01 19.82
CA TYR A 225 3.67 24.48 20.57
C TYR A 225 3.70 26.00 20.81
N GLN A 226 2.57 26.71 20.60
CA GLN A 226 2.48 28.16 20.80
C GLN A 226 2.23 28.58 22.26
N SER A 227 1.70 27.70 23.11
CA SER A 227 1.26 28.06 24.47
C SER A 227 2.37 27.95 25.53
N PRO A 228 2.45 28.87 26.52
CA PRO A 228 3.27 28.71 27.73
C PRO A 228 2.90 27.49 28.59
N SER A 229 1.74 26.87 28.36
CA SER A 229 1.27 25.64 29.03
C SER A 229 1.87 24.36 28.44
N SER A 230 2.71 24.47 27.41
CA SER A 230 3.55 23.38 26.92
C SER A 230 4.38 22.82 28.07
N THR A 231 4.15 21.56 28.45
CA THR A 231 4.92 20.85 29.49
C THR A 231 6.41 20.71 29.15
N SER A 232 6.82 21.04 27.92
CA SER A 232 8.21 21.12 27.50
C SER A 232 8.85 22.43 27.97
N LYS A 233 9.90 22.32 28.80
CA LYS A 233 10.79 23.43 29.20
C LYS A 233 11.53 24.09 28.02
N ILE A 234 11.50 23.47 26.82
CA ILE A 234 12.20 23.94 25.62
C ILE A 234 11.19 24.62 24.68
N LYS A 235 11.41 25.91 24.41
CA LYS A 235 10.64 26.68 23.42
C LYS A 235 10.86 26.08 22.03
N THR A 236 9.82 25.47 21.46
CA THR A 236 9.88 24.93 20.10
C THR A 236 9.69 26.07 19.09
N PRO A 237 10.57 26.23 18.10
CA PRO A 237 10.41 27.25 17.06
C PRO A 237 9.10 27.10 16.27
N PRO A 238 8.49 28.19 15.76
CA PRO A 238 7.15 28.15 15.17
C PRO A 238 6.98 27.20 13.97
N LEU A 239 7.91 27.17 13.00
CA LEU A 239 7.77 26.29 11.83
C LEU A 239 7.85 24.82 12.27
N SER A 240 8.79 24.52 13.17
CA SER A 240 8.98 23.20 13.76
C SER A 240 7.76 22.77 14.57
N GLY A 241 7.11 23.68 15.28
CA GLY A 241 5.89 23.42 16.03
C GLY A 241 4.73 23.02 15.12
N ILE A 242 4.53 23.76 14.01
CA ILE A 242 3.55 23.40 12.97
C ILE A 242 3.87 22.01 12.41
N PHE A 243 5.12 21.77 12.02
CA PHE A 243 5.52 20.49 11.42
C PHE A 243 5.29 19.33 12.38
N LYS A 244 5.73 19.43 13.63
CA LYS A 244 5.53 18.40 14.66
C LYS A 244 4.06 18.11 14.95
N THR A 245 3.18 19.09 14.75
CA THR A 245 1.74 18.94 15.00
C THR A 245 1.02 18.26 13.83
N ASN A 246 1.48 18.46 12.59
CA ASN A 246 0.70 18.12 11.39
C ASN A 246 1.38 17.11 10.45
N ALA A 247 2.69 16.89 10.56
CA ALA A 247 3.40 16.05 9.60
C ALA A 247 2.98 14.58 9.72
N ILE A 248 2.73 13.96 8.57
CA ILE A 248 2.34 12.55 8.46
C ILE A 248 3.50 11.76 7.84
N PRO A 249 3.93 10.63 8.41
CA PRO A 249 4.93 9.76 7.79
C PRO A 249 4.54 9.34 6.37
N CYS A 250 5.46 9.44 5.42
CA CYS A 250 5.27 8.98 4.05
C CYS A 250 5.46 7.45 3.98
N GLY A 251 4.54 6.72 4.61
CA GLY A 251 4.56 5.27 4.73
C GLY A 251 4.86 4.77 6.14
N TYR A 252 4.48 3.52 6.41
CA TYR A 252 4.75 2.86 7.69
C TYR A 252 6.27 2.75 7.94
N ASN A 253 6.71 3.13 9.15
CA ASN A 253 8.13 3.22 9.53
C ASN A 253 9.00 4.13 8.64
N SER A 254 8.39 4.99 7.82
CA SER A 254 9.14 5.91 6.97
C SER A 254 9.94 6.89 7.81
N SER A 255 11.20 7.07 7.46
CA SER A 255 12.04 8.15 7.98
C SER A 255 11.77 9.47 7.28
N ILE A 256 10.71 9.59 6.49
CA ILE A 256 10.31 10.81 5.79
C ILE A 256 8.89 11.15 6.22
N ALA A 257 8.65 12.42 6.54
CA ALA A 257 7.31 12.92 6.84
C ALA A 257 6.94 14.10 5.92
N GLY A 258 5.68 14.16 5.54
CA GLY A 258 5.12 15.15 4.62
C GLY A 258 4.10 16.06 5.30
N ILE A 259 3.92 17.25 4.73
CA ILE A 259 2.84 18.18 5.09
C ILE A 259 1.82 18.21 3.95
N TYR A 260 0.54 18.12 4.29
CA TYR A 260 -0.56 18.01 3.32
C TYR A 260 -1.62 19.06 3.66
N LEU A 261 -1.87 20.02 2.77
CA LEU A 261 -2.65 21.21 3.14
C LEU A 261 -4.12 20.90 3.46
N THR A 262 -4.68 19.86 2.84
CA THR A 262 -6.06 19.44 3.03
C THR A 262 -6.16 18.31 4.06
N ILE A 263 -5.32 17.28 3.95
CA ILE A 263 -5.32 16.13 4.88
C ILE A 263 -5.00 16.58 6.31
N CYS A 264 -4.10 17.55 6.51
CA CYS A 264 -3.81 18.09 7.85
C CYS A 264 -4.99 18.86 8.47
N LEU A 265 -6.10 19.07 7.75
CA LEU A 265 -7.34 19.62 8.31
C LEU A 265 -8.30 18.53 8.82
N ILE A 266 -8.05 17.25 8.54
CA ILE A 266 -8.92 16.16 8.97
C ILE A 266 -8.74 15.94 10.47
N ASN A 267 -9.82 16.05 11.24
CA ASN A 267 -9.77 15.93 12.70
C ASN A 267 -9.65 14.49 13.19
N HIS A 268 -9.26 14.37 14.45
CA HIS A 268 -9.18 13.09 15.15
C HIS A 268 -10.55 12.56 15.57
N SER A 269 -10.73 11.24 15.46
CA SER A 269 -11.69 10.46 16.24
C SER A 269 -11.03 9.18 16.76
N CYS A 270 -11.39 8.75 17.97
CA CYS A 270 -10.94 7.46 18.52
C CYS A 270 -11.63 6.25 17.86
N ILE A 271 -12.72 6.52 17.13
CA ILE A 271 -13.47 5.62 16.26
C ILE A 271 -13.61 6.35 14.91
N PRO A 272 -12.56 6.36 14.07
CA PRO A 272 -12.54 7.15 12.84
C PRO A 272 -13.46 6.55 11.77
N ASN A 273 -13.84 7.34 10.76
CA ASN A 273 -14.60 6.83 9.61
C ASN A 273 -13.77 6.74 8.33
N THR A 274 -12.51 7.16 8.40
CA THR A 274 -11.54 7.03 7.31
C THR A 274 -10.21 6.47 7.79
N TYR A 275 -9.50 5.86 6.85
CA TYR A 275 -8.12 5.42 7.01
C TYR A 275 -7.22 6.22 6.08
N HIS A 276 -6.04 6.60 6.57
CA HIS A 276 -5.04 7.29 5.77
C HIS A 276 -3.89 6.32 5.46
N ASN A 277 -3.39 6.37 4.23
CA ASN A 277 -2.26 5.57 3.80
C ASN A 277 -1.42 6.31 2.77
N TRP A 278 -0.10 6.20 2.89
CA TRP A 278 0.82 6.58 1.85
C TRP A 278 0.76 5.55 0.73
N ASN A 279 0.34 5.95 -0.47
CA ASN A 279 0.35 5.08 -1.63
C ASN A 279 1.69 5.21 -2.35
N GLU A 280 2.52 4.18 -2.27
CA GLU A 280 3.88 4.10 -2.79
C GLU A 280 3.92 4.22 -4.32
N ASN A 281 2.86 3.76 -5.01
CA ASN A 281 2.76 3.86 -6.46
C ASN A 281 2.42 5.28 -6.93
N LEU A 282 1.68 6.04 -6.12
CA LEU A 282 1.29 7.41 -6.42
C LEU A 282 2.27 8.44 -5.84
N GLU A 283 3.07 8.04 -4.85
CA GLU A 283 3.86 8.94 -3.99
C GLU A 283 2.99 10.04 -3.36
N GLN A 284 1.80 9.64 -2.88
CA GLN A 284 0.77 10.52 -2.35
C GLN A 284 0.10 9.91 -1.13
N GLU A 285 -0.38 10.77 -0.23
CA GLU A 285 -1.24 10.32 0.87
C GLU A 285 -2.68 10.18 0.36
N THR A 286 -3.33 9.09 0.74
CA THR A 286 -4.70 8.76 0.34
C THR A 286 -5.59 8.61 1.56
N ILE A 287 -6.85 9.04 1.44
CA ILE A 287 -7.88 8.89 2.49
C ILE A 287 -9.02 8.05 1.93
N HIS A 288 -9.33 6.92 2.57
CA HIS A 288 -10.43 6.04 2.19
C HIS A 288 -11.48 5.94 3.28
N ALA A 289 -12.76 5.89 2.90
CA ALA A 289 -13.85 5.57 3.81
C ALA A 289 -13.76 4.11 4.26
N ILE A 290 -13.69 3.85 5.57
CA ILE A 290 -13.66 2.48 6.13
C ILE A 290 -15.02 2.03 6.67
N ARG A 291 -15.99 2.94 6.71
CA ARG A 291 -17.41 2.66 6.91
C ARG A 291 -18.25 3.68 6.12
N PRO A 292 -19.56 3.47 5.96
CA PRO A 292 -20.41 4.49 5.34
C PRO A 292 -20.34 5.80 6.11
N ILE A 293 -20.28 6.92 5.39
CA ILE A 293 -20.27 8.29 5.93
C ILE A 293 -21.49 9.02 5.40
N ASN A 294 -22.33 9.55 6.27
CA ASN A 294 -23.54 10.26 5.86
C ASN A 294 -23.23 11.69 5.40
N ALA A 295 -24.04 12.25 4.51
CA ALA A 295 -23.98 13.67 4.19
C ALA A 295 -24.15 14.51 5.47
N GLY A 296 -23.25 15.47 5.69
CA GLY A 296 -23.19 16.29 6.89
C GLY A 296 -22.33 15.71 8.03
N GLU A 297 -21.86 14.46 7.92
CA GLU A 297 -20.94 13.86 8.88
C GLU A 297 -19.51 14.39 8.69
N GLU A 298 -18.78 14.53 9.80
CA GLU A 298 -17.37 14.92 9.79
C GLU A 298 -16.49 13.74 9.35
N ILE A 299 -15.59 13.97 8.41
CA ILE A 299 -14.55 13.02 8.00
C ILE A 299 -13.42 13.07 9.03
N THR A 300 -13.05 11.93 9.59
CA THR A 300 -12.09 11.82 10.70
C THR A 300 -11.12 10.65 10.52
N ILE A 301 -9.89 10.83 11.03
CA ILE A 301 -8.84 9.80 11.10
C ILE A 301 -8.42 9.56 12.56
N SER A 302 -7.68 8.48 12.84
CA SER A 302 -6.97 8.34 14.11
C SER A 302 -5.59 8.99 14.02
N TYR A 303 -5.21 9.80 15.01
CA TYR A 303 -3.88 10.44 15.06
C TYR A 303 -2.85 9.61 15.81
N ILE A 304 -3.31 8.65 16.60
CA ILE A 304 -2.50 7.90 17.54
C ILE A 304 -2.92 6.44 17.51
N SER A 305 -2.00 5.57 17.92
CA SER A 305 -2.27 4.16 18.10
C SER A 305 -3.32 3.93 19.18
N GLU A 306 -3.94 2.77 19.12
CA GLU A 306 -5.03 2.39 19.99
C GLU A 306 -4.51 2.22 21.42
N SER A 307 -5.13 2.90 22.38
CA SER A 307 -4.89 2.67 23.82
C SER A 307 -6.19 2.91 24.60
N MET A 308 -6.18 2.60 25.90
CA MET A 308 -7.22 2.98 26.85
C MET A 308 -7.40 4.51 26.92
N SER A 309 -8.55 4.95 27.41
CA SER A 309 -9.04 6.33 27.42
C SER A 309 -8.05 7.33 28.04
N ASN A 310 -7.55 7.06 29.24
CA ASN A 310 -6.67 7.95 29.98
C ASN A 310 -5.31 8.16 29.26
N PRO A 311 -4.55 7.11 28.89
CA PRO A 311 -3.33 7.27 28.09
C PRO A 311 -3.60 7.97 26.75
N ARG A 312 -4.72 7.65 26.09
CA ARG A 312 -5.11 8.22 24.79
C ARG A 312 -5.33 9.72 24.89
N ARG A 313 -6.15 10.17 25.85
CA ARG A 313 -6.43 11.59 26.11
C ARG A 313 -5.17 12.36 26.47
N LYS A 314 -4.34 11.80 27.37
CA LYS A 314 -3.06 12.39 27.74
C LYS A 314 -2.15 12.58 26.52
N ARG A 315 -2.04 11.55 25.66
CA ARG A 315 -1.24 11.62 24.44
C ARG A 315 -1.76 12.67 23.45
N LEU A 316 -3.08 12.76 23.26
CA LEU A 316 -3.69 13.78 22.41
C LEU A 316 -3.42 15.19 22.93
N GLN A 317 -3.55 15.39 24.24
CA GLN A 317 -3.24 16.67 24.86
C GLN A 317 -1.76 17.04 24.70
N GLU A 318 -0.84 16.11 24.92
CA GLU A 318 0.60 16.34 24.80
C GLU A 318 1.06 16.61 23.37
N CYS A 319 0.53 15.87 22.38
CA CYS A 319 0.97 15.95 21.00
C CYS A 319 0.21 16.99 20.17
N PHE A 320 -1.09 17.18 20.43
CA PHE A 320 -1.98 17.97 19.58
C PHE A 320 -2.74 19.09 20.33
N GLY A 321 -2.77 19.06 21.67
CA GLY A 321 -3.26 20.17 22.50
C GLY A 321 -4.76 20.26 22.65
N PHE A 322 -5.48 19.13 22.53
CA PHE A 322 -6.93 19.11 22.67
C PHE A 322 -7.42 17.91 23.49
N ASP A 323 -8.55 18.12 24.17
CA ASP A 323 -9.34 17.05 24.78
C ASP A 323 -10.31 16.46 23.77
N CYS A 324 -10.16 15.17 23.46
CA CYS A 324 -10.98 14.51 22.44
C CYS A 324 -12.48 14.50 22.81
N GLN A 325 -13.31 15.02 21.90
CA GLN A 325 -14.77 15.07 22.03
C GLN A 325 -15.48 14.11 21.05
N CYS A 326 -14.82 13.01 20.64
CA CYS A 326 -15.48 12.00 19.80
C CYS A 326 -16.52 11.20 20.60
N GLN A 327 -17.44 10.53 19.91
CA GLN A 327 -18.53 9.76 20.50
C GLN A 327 -18.08 8.82 21.63
N LEU A 328 -16.94 8.14 21.46
CA LEU A 328 -16.37 7.27 22.49
C LEU A 328 -15.89 8.08 23.72
N CYS A 329 -15.17 9.19 23.50
CA CYS A 329 -14.64 9.96 24.61
C CYS A 329 -15.73 10.74 25.37
N THR A 330 -16.88 10.99 24.75
CA THR A 330 -18.04 11.65 25.38
C THR A 330 -19.11 10.66 25.84
N SER A 331 -18.86 9.35 25.77
CA SER A 331 -19.80 8.32 26.22
C SER A 331 -19.98 8.34 27.75
N ASP A 332 -20.99 7.61 28.23
CA ASP A 332 -21.16 7.38 29.67
C ASP A 332 -19.90 6.71 30.27
N PRO A 333 -19.52 7.02 31.53
CA PRO A 333 -18.35 6.42 32.17
C PRO A 333 -18.32 4.88 32.14
N LYS A 334 -19.46 4.20 32.26
CA LYS A 334 -19.51 2.72 32.19
C LYS A 334 -19.22 2.20 30.79
N GLN A 335 -19.68 2.90 29.75
CA GLN A 335 -19.36 2.55 28.36
C GLN A 335 -17.88 2.76 28.08
N LEU A 336 -17.29 3.82 28.65
CA LEU A 336 -15.86 4.10 28.53
C LEU A 336 -15.02 3.05 29.25
N GLU A 337 -15.41 2.63 30.45
CA GLU A 337 -14.77 1.54 31.20
C GLU A 337 -14.82 0.22 30.43
N SER A 338 -15.98 -0.14 29.88
CA SER A 338 -16.13 -1.33 29.03
C SER A 338 -15.27 -1.27 27.75
N SER A 339 -15.13 -0.08 27.15
CA SER A 339 -14.21 0.14 26.02
C SER A 339 -12.76 -0.03 26.44
N ASP A 340 -12.37 0.49 27.60
CA ASP A 340 -11.02 0.34 28.11
C ASP A 340 -10.66 -1.13 28.39
N GLU A 341 -11.58 -1.91 28.96
CA GLU A 341 -11.43 -3.36 29.12
C GLU A 341 -11.25 -4.07 27.78
N ARG A 342 -12.10 -3.76 26.77
CA ARG A 342 -11.97 -4.35 25.43
C ARG A 342 -10.65 -3.99 24.77
N ARG A 343 -10.25 -2.71 24.81
CA ARG A 343 -8.99 -2.23 24.22
C ARG A 343 -7.77 -2.84 24.91
N GLN A 344 -7.81 -2.99 26.25
CA GLN A 344 -6.77 -3.70 26.98
C GLN A 344 -6.68 -5.16 26.51
N ARG A 345 -7.81 -5.84 26.35
CA ARG A 345 -7.82 -7.22 25.86
C ARG A 345 -7.34 -7.35 24.41
N ILE A 346 -7.67 -6.38 23.55
CA ILE A 346 -7.17 -6.30 22.17
C ILE A 346 -5.65 -6.20 22.16
N LEU A 347 -5.06 -5.34 23.01
CA LEU A 347 -3.61 -5.20 23.12
C LEU A 347 -2.94 -6.50 23.57
N GLU A 348 -3.46 -7.16 24.60
CA GLU A 348 -2.95 -8.45 25.08
C GLU A 348 -2.98 -9.53 24.01
N LEU A 349 -4.08 -9.61 23.23
CA LEU A 349 -4.20 -10.56 22.13
C LEU A 349 -3.22 -10.24 21.00
N ASN A 350 -3.07 -8.97 20.62
CA ASN A 350 -2.10 -8.56 19.61
C ASN A 350 -0.67 -8.94 20.01
N GLU A 351 -0.27 -8.69 21.26
CA GLU A 351 1.05 -9.08 21.77
C GLU A 351 1.24 -10.60 21.79
N SER A 352 0.23 -11.35 22.24
CA SER A 352 0.23 -12.82 22.22
C SER A 352 0.39 -13.36 20.80
N ILE A 353 -0.46 -12.92 19.87
CA ILE A 353 -0.43 -13.35 18.47
C ILE A 353 0.93 -13.00 17.86
N MET A 354 1.38 -11.75 17.96
CA MET A 354 2.65 -11.31 17.40
C MET A 354 3.84 -12.12 17.91
N SER A 355 3.91 -12.39 19.21
CA SER A 355 4.94 -13.24 19.81
C SER A 355 4.96 -14.63 19.14
N ASN A 356 3.80 -15.27 19.01
CA ASN A 356 3.69 -16.61 18.45
C ASN A 356 3.97 -16.67 16.94
N VAL A 357 3.50 -15.70 16.16
CA VAL A 357 3.65 -15.71 14.71
C VAL A 357 5.06 -15.24 14.27
N THR A 358 5.76 -14.47 15.10
CA THR A 358 7.16 -14.03 14.86
C THR A 358 8.24 -14.89 15.52
N ALA A 359 7.87 -15.83 16.40
CA ALA A 359 8.78 -16.72 17.13
C ALA A 359 9.66 -17.64 16.23
N SER A 360 9.64 -17.52 14.90
CA SER A 360 10.65 -18.11 14.02
C SER A 360 12.09 -17.62 14.28
N TYR A 361 12.29 -16.62 15.14
CA TYR A 361 13.61 -16.07 15.49
C TYR A 361 14.01 -16.25 16.97
N SER A 362 13.16 -16.81 17.83
CA SER A 362 13.45 -16.92 19.28
C SER A 362 13.34 -18.37 19.77
N THR A 363 14.39 -18.83 20.45
CA THR A 363 14.49 -20.16 21.08
C THR A 363 13.75 -20.28 22.42
N THR A 364 12.87 -19.33 22.76
CA THR A 364 12.05 -19.41 23.97
C THR A 364 10.83 -20.29 23.73
N THR A 365 10.56 -21.16 24.69
CA THR A 365 9.44 -22.11 24.74
C THR A 365 8.12 -21.44 24.34
N ILE A 366 7.58 -21.84 23.19
CA ILE A 366 6.26 -21.44 22.71
C ILE A 366 5.24 -22.24 23.54
N ASP A 367 4.60 -21.60 24.52
CA ASP A 367 3.58 -22.25 25.35
C ASP A 367 2.21 -22.36 24.64
N SER A 368 1.99 -21.65 23.53
CA SER A 368 0.72 -21.68 22.79
C SER A 368 0.74 -22.62 21.58
N THR A 369 -0.34 -23.37 21.40
CA THR A 369 -0.47 -24.21 20.20
C THR A 369 -0.95 -23.38 19.01
N PRO A 370 -0.69 -23.80 17.76
CA PRO A 370 -1.22 -23.11 16.58
C PRO A 370 -2.76 -22.96 16.60
N ILE A 371 -3.48 -23.89 17.24
CA ILE A 371 -4.94 -23.79 17.37
C ILE A 371 -5.35 -22.69 18.38
N ASP A 372 -4.58 -22.50 19.45
CA ASP A 372 -4.82 -21.41 20.40
C ASP A 372 -4.58 -20.05 19.74
N CYS A 373 -3.54 -19.94 18.90
CA CYS A 373 -3.27 -18.71 18.14
C CYS A 373 -4.41 -18.37 17.15
N LEU A 374 -5.00 -19.37 16.48
CA LEU A 374 -6.19 -19.15 15.63
C LEU A 374 -7.40 -18.69 16.45
N LYS A 375 -7.63 -19.27 17.62
CA LYS A 375 -8.71 -18.84 18.53
C LYS A 375 -8.50 -17.40 19.01
N ASP A 376 -7.25 -17.02 19.32
CA ASP A 376 -6.90 -15.66 19.69
C ASP A 376 -7.15 -14.69 18.52
N CYS A 377 -6.78 -15.04 17.29
CA CYS A 377 -7.10 -14.24 16.10
C CYS A 377 -8.61 -14.05 15.92
N ARG A 378 -9.41 -15.12 16.06
CA ARG A 378 -10.88 -15.03 15.96
C ARG A 378 -11.46 -14.14 17.05
N ARG A 379 -11.00 -14.30 18.29
CA ARG A 379 -11.42 -13.49 19.44
C ARG A 379 -11.06 -12.02 19.24
N LEU A 380 -9.88 -11.75 18.70
CA LEU A 380 -9.42 -10.41 18.38
C LEU A 380 -10.36 -9.74 17.36
N ILE A 381 -10.69 -10.42 16.26
CA ILE A 381 -11.66 -9.91 15.26
C ILE A 381 -13.00 -9.58 15.92
N GLY A 382 -13.53 -10.47 16.76
CA GLY A 382 -14.79 -10.23 17.47
C GLY A 382 -14.75 -9.02 18.42
N LEU A 383 -13.63 -8.80 19.13
CA LEU A 383 -13.46 -7.64 20.00
C LEU A 383 -13.28 -6.34 19.21
N LEU A 384 -12.56 -6.39 18.08
CA LEU A 384 -12.38 -5.26 17.16
C LEU A 384 -13.72 -4.79 16.61
N GLY A 385 -14.57 -5.71 16.12
CA GLY A 385 -15.90 -5.38 15.63
C GLY A 385 -16.79 -4.72 16.69
N GLN A 386 -16.74 -5.20 17.94
CA GLN A 386 -17.48 -4.62 19.06
C GLN A 386 -16.96 -3.23 19.47
N GLU A 387 -15.64 -3.03 19.42
CA GLU A 387 -15.02 -1.79 19.89
C GLU A 387 -15.11 -0.65 18.88
N TYR A 388 -15.04 -0.97 17.59
CA TYR A 388 -14.94 0.04 16.53
C TYR A 388 -16.18 0.21 15.69
N ASP A 389 -17.24 -0.59 15.89
CA ASP A 389 -18.54 -0.43 15.23
C ASP A 389 -18.41 -0.25 13.69
N GLY A 390 -17.70 -1.20 13.06
CA GLY A 390 -17.42 -1.17 11.61
C GLY A 390 -16.22 -0.31 11.20
N SER A 391 -15.61 0.44 12.10
CA SER A 391 -14.37 1.20 11.84
C SER A 391 -13.08 0.42 12.08
N ALA A 392 -13.15 -0.91 12.28
CA ALA A 392 -12.01 -1.76 12.58
C ALA A 392 -11.37 -2.44 11.36
N VAL A 393 -11.82 -2.12 10.13
CA VAL A 393 -11.47 -2.85 8.90
C VAL A 393 -9.97 -3.07 8.74
N ASN A 394 -9.13 -2.08 9.03
CA ASN A 394 -7.68 -2.22 8.94
C ASN A 394 -7.09 -3.19 9.99
N PHE A 395 -7.64 -3.22 11.21
CA PHE A 395 -7.18 -4.09 12.29
C PHE A 395 -7.68 -5.54 12.07
N GLU A 396 -8.92 -5.70 11.64
CA GLU A 396 -9.49 -6.99 11.30
C GLU A 396 -8.71 -7.64 10.15
N GLY A 397 -8.35 -6.86 9.13
CA GLY A 397 -7.50 -7.32 8.02
C GLY A 397 -6.12 -7.79 8.51
N GLY A 398 -5.54 -7.10 9.48
CA GLY A 398 -4.30 -7.53 10.15
C GLY A 398 -4.46 -8.87 10.89
N ALA A 399 -5.54 -9.03 11.65
CA ALA A 399 -5.82 -10.28 12.38
C ALA A 399 -6.08 -11.47 11.44
N TYR A 400 -6.76 -11.25 10.30
CA TYR A 400 -6.89 -12.25 9.26
C TYR A 400 -5.55 -12.62 8.61
N TYR A 401 -4.66 -11.63 8.41
CA TYR A 401 -3.32 -11.90 7.91
C TYR A 401 -2.47 -12.72 8.91
N ASP A 402 -2.60 -12.47 10.21
CA ASP A 402 -1.96 -13.30 11.22
C ASP A 402 -2.54 -14.72 11.27
N ALA A 403 -3.86 -14.88 11.14
CA ALA A 403 -4.49 -16.20 11.01
C ALA A 403 -3.99 -16.94 9.74
N PHE A 404 -3.85 -16.24 8.61
CA PHE A 404 -3.20 -16.77 7.41
C PHE A 404 -1.79 -17.29 7.70
N ARG A 405 -0.96 -16.51 8.41
CA ARG A 405 0.41 -16.90 8.77
C ARG A 405 0.44 -18.15 9.65
N VAL A 406 -0.54 -18.34 10.53
CA VAL A 406 -0.70 -19.55 11.33
C VAL A 406 -1.01 -20.76 10.43
N CYS A 407 -2.00 -20.65 9.54
CA CYS A 407 -2.41 -21.73 8.64
C CYS A 407 -1.30 -22.14 7.67
N ILE A 408 -0.69 -21.17 6.97
CA ILE A 408 0.31 -21.46 5.94
C ILE A 408 1.58 -22.07 6.56
N ARG A 409 1.90 -21.70 7.80
CA ARG A 409 2.98 -22.33 8.59
C ARG A 409 2.75 -23.81 8.85
N GLN A 410 1.50 -24.25 8.91
CA GLN A 410 1.11 -25.66 9.14
C GLN A 410 0.82 -26.43 7.85
N GLY A 411 1.01 -25.80 6.69
CA GLY A 411 0.73 -26.38 5.37
C GLY A 411 -0.76 -26.38 5.00
N ASP A 412 -1.61 -25.65 5.73
CA ASP A 412 -3.06 -25.59 5.46
C ASP A 412 -3.37 -24.52 4.41
N GLN A 413 -3.19 -24.87 3.14
CA GLN A 413 -3.39 -23.93 2.02
C GLN A 413 -4.86 -23.53 1.85
N ALA A 414 -5.79 -24.46 2.06
CA ALA A 414 -7.23 -24.21 1.93
C ALA A 414 -7.68 -23.05 2.83
N ARG A 415 -7.38 -23.14 4.14
CA ARG A 415 -7.73 -22.05 5.07
C ARG A 415 -6.87 -20.82 4.85
N ALA A 416 -5.58 -20.99 4.55
CA ALA A 416 -4.69 -19.85 4.30
C ALA A 416 -5.22 -18.96 3.17
N LYS A 417 -5.68 -19.55 2.06
CA LYS A 417 -6.27 -18.83 0.92
C LYS A 417 -7.48 -18.00 1.34
N VAL A 418 -8.39 -18.56 2.14
CA VAL A 418 -9.58 -17.85 2.62
C VAL A 418 -9.20 -16.71 3.59
N MET A 419 -8.30 -16.97 4.53
CA MET A 419 -7.85 -15.97 5.51
C MET A 419 -7.17 -14.78 4.83
N VAL A 420 -6.25 -15.04 3.90
CA VAL A 420 -5.58 -13.95 3.16
C VAL A 420 -6.51 -13.24 2.18
N GLY A 421 -7.53 -13.93 1.66
CA GLY A 421 -8.63 -13.32 0.89
C GLY A 421 -9.37 -12.26 1.68
N ARG A 422 -9.78 -12.57 2.93
CA ARG A 422 -10.42 -11.59 3.82
C ARG A 422 -9.50 -10.43 4.18
N ALA A 423 -8.22 -10.72 4.44
CA ALA A 423 -7.21 -9.69 4.67
C ALA A 423 -7.05 -8.76 3.45
N TYR A 424 -7.06 -9.33 2.24
CA TYR A 424 -6.98 -8.58 0.98
C TYR A 424 -8.19 -7.67 0.78
N GLU A 425 -9.41 -8.19 0.92
CA GLU A 425 -10.65 -7.40 0.78
C GLU A 425 -10.65 -6.20 1.74
N MET A 426 -10.30 -6.43 3.01
CA MET A 426 -10.21 -5.38 4.01
C MET A 426 -9.10 -4.36 3.70
N ARG A 427 -7.96 -4.81 3.18
CA ARG A 427 -6.87 -3.91 2.75
C ARG A 427 -7.30 -3.02 1.57
N VAL A 428 -8.02 -3.57 0.60
CA VAL A 428 -8.55 -2.82 -0.54
C VAL A 428 -9.51 -1.73 -0.09
N LEU A 429 -10.37 -2.00 0.91
CA LEU A 429 -11.24 -0.96 1.46
C LEU A 429 -10.46 0.21 2.10
N CYS A 430 -9.30 -0.07 2.70
CA CYS A 430 -8.48 0.92 3.40
C CYS A 430 -7.52 1.68 2.46
N GLU A 431 -7.02 1.06 1.40
CA GLU A 431 -5.90 1.59 0.61
C GLU A 431 -6.16 1.64 -0.91
N GLY A 432 -7.21 0.97 -1.38
CA GLY A 432 -7.48 0.71 -2.79
C GLY A 432 -6.66 -0.45 -3.36
N GLU A 433 -7.06 -0.95 -4.54
CA GLU A 433 -6.38 -2.09 -5.20
C GLU A 433 -4.98 -1.75 -5.74
N ASP A 434 -4.70 -0.47 -5.93
CA ASP A 434 -3.45 0.04 -6.49
C ASP A 434 -2.37 0.28 -5.44
N SER A 435 -2.60 0.04 -4.14
CA SER A 435 -1.54 0.09 -3.12
C SER A 435 -0.61 -1.12 -3.23
N GLU A 436 0.64 -0.97 -2.81
CA GLU A 436 1.62 -2.08 -2.80
C GLU A 436 1.15 -3.22 -1.90
N SER A 437 0.71 -2.89 -0.68
CA SER A 437 0.17 -3.87 0.28
C SER A 437 -1.03 -4.65 -0.25
N SER A 438 -1.98 -3.99 -0.94
CA SER A 438 -3.11 -4.68 -1.57
C SER A 438 -2.66 -5.67 -2.63
N ARG A 439 -1.69 -5.29 -3.47
CA ARG A 439 -1.15 -6.17 -4.53
C ARG A 439 -0.40 -7.36 -3.95
N ASP A 440 0.37 -7.16 -2.88
CA ASP A 440 1.08 -8.24 -2.21
C ASP A 440 0.12 -9.25 -1.58
N LEU A 441 -0.95 -8.79 -0.92
CA LEU A 441 -1.99 -9.69 -0.44
C LEU A 441 -2.70 -10.42 -1.59
N LYS A 442 -2.98 -9.73 -2.72
CA LYS A 442 -3.56 -10.36 -3.92
C LYS A 442 -2.67 -11.49 -4.45
N ARG A 443 -1.35 -11.30 -4.50
CA ARG A 443 -0.39 -12.36 -4.88
C ARG A 443 -0.50 -13.58 -3.95
N LEU A 444 -0.64 -13.35 -2.64
CA LEU A 444 -0.82 -14.41 -1.66
C LEU A 444 -2.17 -15.13 -1.77
N VAL A 445 -3.25 -14.43 -2.15
CA VAL A 445 -4.55 -15.05 -2.46
C VAL A 445 -4.42 -16.02 -3.64
N MET A 446 -3.67 -15.63 -4.67
CA MET A 446 -3.45 -16.45 -5.86
C MET A 446 -2.54 -17.65 -5.58
N ASN A 447 -1.47 -17.44 -4.83
CA ASN A 447 -0.54 -18.51 -4.46
C ASN A 447 -0.03 -18.32 -3.01
N PRO A 448 -0.71 -18.91 -2.01
CA PRO A 448 -0.30 -18.82 -0.60
C PRO A 448 1.11 -19.36 -0.32
N THR A 449 1.60 -20.29 -1.15
CA THR A 449 2.87 -21.02 -0.90
C THR A 449 4.12 -20.17 -1.12
N VAL A 450 4.01 -19.03 -1.82
CA VAL A 450 5.13 -18.09 -1.99
C VAL A 450 5.51 -17.39 -0.69
N HIS A 451 4.64 -17.45 0.33
CA HIS A 451 4.93 -16.87 1.62
C HIS A 451 6.04 -17.63 2.35
N LYS A 452 7.03 -16.91 2.87
CA LYS A 452 8.24 -17.46 3.53
C LYS A 452 7.99 -18.43 4.69
N MET A 453 6.80 -18.42 5.28
CA MET A 453 6.44 -19.32 6.39
C MET A 453 5.84 -20.65 5.92
N TYR A 454 5.57 -20.80 4.62
CA TYR A 454 4.96 -22.02 4.08
C TYR A 454 5.76 -23.28 4.44
N GLY A 455 5.05 -24.31 4.90
CA GLY A 455 5.61 -25.66 5.06
C GLY A 455 6.62 -25.83 6.19
N LEU A 456 6.79 -24.84 7.09
CA LEU A 456 7.60 -25.00 8.30
C LEU A 456 7.09 -26.14 9.20
N SER A 457 5.80 -26.45 9.11
CA SER A 457 5.17 -27.69 9.55
C SER A 457 4.14 -28.12 8.50
N MET A 458 3.81 -29.41 8.46
CA MET A 458 2.82 -29.98 7.54
C MET A 458 1.69 -30.72 8.28
N LYS A 459 1.51 -30.43 9.58
CA LYS A 459 0.52 -31.12 10.43
C LYS A 459 -0.93 -30.90 9.97
N TRP A 460 -1.21 -29.80 9.28
CA TRP A 460 -2.54 -29.43 8.80
C TRP A 460 -2.60 -29.38 7.28
N ARG A 461 -1.78 -30.20 6.62
CA ARG A 461 -1.65 -30.20 5.17
C ARG A 461 -3.01 -30.24 4.47
N SER A 462 -3.23 -29.26 3.59
CA SER A 462 -4.32 -29.17 2.63
C SER A 462 -3.82 -28.44 1.38
N GLU A 463 -4.49 -28.63 0.26
CA GLU A 463 -4.27 -27.91 -0.99
C GLU A 463 -5.35 -26.81 -1.15
N VAL A 464 -5.16 -25.84 -2.05
CA VAL A 464 -6.11 -24.71 -2.20
C VAL A 464 -7.48 -25.15 -2.73
N GLU A 465 -7.54 -26.31 -3.36
CA GLU A 465 -8.73 -26.98 -3.87
C GLU A 465 -9.55 -27.65 -2.76
N ASP A 466 -8.97 -27.86 -1.57
CA ASP A 466 -9.66 -28.47 -0.43
C ASP A 466 -10.56 -27.48 0.34
N VAL A 467 -10.78 -26.28 -0.20
CA VAL A 467 -11.79 -25.35 0.32
C VAL A 467 -13.18 -25.98 0.08
N PRO A 468 -13.99 -26.19 1.13
CA PRO A 468 -15.22 -26.95 1.02
C PRO A 468 -16.25 -26.22 0.13
N GLU A 469 -16.74 -26.91 -0.89
CA GLU A 469 -17.85 -26.46 -1.71
C GLU A 469 -19.19 -26.74 -0.99
N GLY A 470 -20.06 -25.74 -0.88
CA GLY A 470 -21.41 -25.88 -0.32
C GLY A 470 -21.54 -25.78 1.20
N LEU A 471 -20.45 -25.56 1.95
CA LEU A 471 -20.54 -25.08 3.34
C LEU A 471 -20.78 -23.58 3.36
N GLU A 472 -21.79 -23.14 4.12
CA GLU A 472 -22.16 -21.73 4.25
C GLU A 472 -22.32 -21.31 5.72
N GLY A 473 -22.31 -20.00 5.98
CA GLY A 473 -22.60 -19.43 7.28
C GLY A 473 -21.71 -19.96 8.41
N GLU A 474 -22.34 -20.37 9.52
CA GLU A 474 -21.64 -20.78 10.74
C GLU A 474 -20.83 -22.08 10.55
N GLU A 475 -21.28 -23.00 9.70
CA GLU A 475 -20.56 -24.26 9.44
C GLU A 475 -19.25 -23.99 8.69
N PHE A 476 -19.27 -23.05 7.73
CA PHE A 476 -18.06 -22.61 7.06
C PHE A 476 -17.10 -21.90 8.02
N GLU A 477 -17.60 -21.04 8.91
CA GLU A 477 -16.76 -20.40 9.94
C GLU A 477 -16.14 -21.43 10.90
N LYS A 478 -16.90 -22.43 11.34
CA LYS A 478 -16.37 -23.52 12.18
C LYS A 478 -15.24 -24.27 11.47
N TRP A 479 -15.43 -24.60 10.19
CA TRP A 479 -14.36 -25.16 9.37
C TRP A 479 -13.17 -24.21 9.31
N LEU A 480 -13.36 -22.94 8.95
CA LEU A 480 -12.30 -21.95 8.73
C LEU A 480 -11.44 -21.75 9.98
N TRP A 481 -12.05 -21.72 11.16
CA TRP A 481 -11.36 -21.52 12.44
C TRP A 481 -10.96 -22.81 13.15
N ARG A 482 -11.17 -23.98 12.52
CA ARG A 482 -10.89 -25.31 13.08
C ARG A 482 -11.58 -25.53 14.42
N GLU A 483 -12.83 -25.09 14.51
CA GLU A 483 -13.73 -25.36 15.62
C GLU A 483 -14.55 -26.60 15.31
N GLY A 484 -14.23 -27.69 15.99
CA GLY A 484 -14.87 -29.00 15.84
C GLY A 484 -14.55 -29.89 17.02
#